data_AF-A0A8J2KEV8-F1
#
_entry.id   AF-A0A8J2KEV8-F1
#
_cell.length_a   1.000
_cell.length_b   1.000
_cell.length_c   1.000
_cell.angle_alpha   90.00
_cell.angle_beta   90.00
_cell.angle_gamma   90.00
#
_symmetry.space_group_name_H-M   'P 1'
#
loop_
_entity.id
_entity.type
_entity.pdbx_description
1 polymer ?
#
loop_
_entity_poly.entity_id
_entity_poly.type
_entity_poly.pdbx_seq_one_letter_code
_entity_poly.pdbx_strand_id
1 'polypeptide(L)' 'EVRRYPSKPNISFSTIYPIGIPTDFISGVNVDVDRYKFLNNMLTPEFVASEIVEGVLAGKEHIYIPGSARFLRYIT' A
#
# COMPACT_ATOMS: atom_id res chain seq x y z
N GLU A 1 12.38 -11.62 5.65
CA GLU A 1 12.74 -12.22 6.95
C GLU A 1 12.65 -11.06 7.92
N VAL A 2 11.66 -11.10 8.84
CA VAL A 2 11.24 -9.92 9.62
C VAL A 2 12.44 -9.32 10.32
N ARG A 3 12.91 -8.15 9.83
CA ARG A 3 14.02 -7.44 10.48
C ARG A 3 13.65 -7.12 11.92
N ARG A 4 14.22 -7.87 12.86
CA ARG A 4 14.08 -7.61 14.29
C ARG A 4 15.18 -6.67 14.73
N TYR A 5 14.83 -5.62 15.46
CA TYR A 5 15.82 -4.70 16.00
C TYR A 5 16.62 -5.41 17.11
N PRO A 6 17.98 -5.39 17.09
CA PRO A 6 18.79 -6.22 17.98
C PRO A 6 18.55 -6.00 19.48
N SER A 7 18.17 -4.78 19.89
CA SER A 7 17.95 -4.43 21.30
C SER A 7 16.48 -4.43 21.74
N LYS A 8 15.53 -4.69 20.84
CA LYS A 8 14.10 -4.66 21.14
C LYS A 8 13.37 -5.83 20.48
N PRO A 9 13.59 -7.07 20.94
CA PRO A 9 13.06 -8.28 20.31
C PRO A 9 11.52 -8.37 20.35
N ASN A 10 10.88 -7.61 21.23
CA ASN A 10 9.42 -7.54 21.37
C ASN A 10 8.77 -6.46 20.48
N ILE A 11 9.55 -5.74 19.67
CA ILE A 11 9.03 -4.74 18.73
C ILE A 11 9.12 -5.30 17.31
N SER A 12 7.98 -5.41 16.65
CA SER A 12 7.88 -5.72 15.23
C SER A 12 7.90 -4.44 14.39
N PHE A 13 8.47 -4.56 13.19
CA PHE A 13 8.49 -3.49 12.19
C PHE A 13 7.76 -3.98 10.94
N SER A 14 6.95 -3.11 10.35
CA SER A 14 6.27 -3.34 9.09
C SER A 14 6.65 -2.23 8.11
N THR A 15 6.98 -2.61 6.88
CA THR A 15 7.23 -1.67 5.78
C THR A 15 6.00 -1.59 4.88
N ILE A 16 5.54 -0.38 4.59
CA ILE A 16 4.35 -0.13 3.78
C ILE A 16 4.78 0.26 2.37
N TYR A 17 4.20 -0.38 1.36
CA TYR A 17 4.45 -0.15 -0.06
C TYR A 17 3.15 0.31 -0.74
N PRO A 18 2.86 1.63 -0.73
CA PRO A 18 1.66 2.15 -1.35
C PRO A 18 1.81 2.37 -2.86
N ILE A 19 0.74 2.11 -3.61
CA ILE A 19 0.59 2.37 -5.04
C ILE A 19 -0.76 3.05 -5.25
N GLY A 20 -0.79 4.14 -6.03
CA GLY A 20 -2.05 4.78 -6.45
C GLY A 20 -2.80 5.50 -5.31
N ILE A 21 -2.09 6.14 -4.39
CA ILE A 21 -2.67 6.99 -3.34
C ILE A 21 -2.77 8.43 -3.85
N PRO A 22 -3.92 9.11 -3.67
CA PRO A 22 -4.07 10.53 -3.97
C PRO A 22 -3.23 11.33 -2.98
N THR A 23 -2.07 11.76 -3.44
CA THR A 23 -1.23 12.76 -2.77
C THR A 23 -1.19 13.99 -3.67
N ASP A 24 -0.92 15.17 -3.12
CA ASP A 24 -0.83 16.41 -3.92
C ASP A 24 0.18 16.30 -5.08
N PHE A 25 1.16 15.40 -4.95
CA PHE A 25 2.13 15.07 -6.00
C PHE A 25 1.52 14.28 -7.17
N ILE A 26 0.56 13.39 -6.89
CA ILE A 26 -0.07 12.49 -7.88
C ILE A 26 -1.37 13.08 -8.42
N SER A 27 -2.09 13.91 -7.65
CA SER A 27 -3.35 14.53 -8.06
C SER A 27 -3.23 15.48 -9.26
N GLY A 28 -2.02 15.97 -9.57
CA GLY A 28 -1.74 16.75 -10.77
C GLY A 28 -1.32 15.91 -11.98
N VAL A 29 -1.11 14.61 -11.81
CA VAL A 29 -0.65 13.70 -12.88
C VAL A 29 -1.87 13.10 -13.57
N ASN A 30 -2.31 13.74 -14.67
CA ASN A 30 -3.28 13.13 -15.58
C ASN A 30 -2.60 11.99 -16.35
N VAL A 31 -2.90 10.76 -15.95
CA VAL A 31 -2.38 9.57 -16.61
C VAL A 31 -3.27 9.24 -17.81
N ASP A 32 -2.85 9.69 -18.99
CA ASP A 32 -3.57 9.47 -20.26
C ASP A 32 -3.10 8.22 -21.02
N VAL A 33 -2.22 7.42 -20.40
CA VAL A 33 -1.77 6.15 -20.97
C VAL A 33 -2.72 5.05 -20.51
N ASP A 34 -3.42 4.39 -21.42
CA ASP A 34 -4.43 3.35 -21.14
C ASP A 34 -3.96 2.31 -20.12
N ARG A 35 -2.71 1.85 -20.24
CA ARG A 35 -2.10 0.84 -19.35
C ARG A 35 -1.97 1.29 -17.89
N TYR A 36 -2.11 2.57 -17.62
CA TYR A 36 -1.98 3.17 -16.30
C TYR A 36 -3.25 3.91 -15.86
N LYS A 37 -4.36 3.80 -16.61
CA LYS A 37 -5.65 4.39 -16.21
C LYS A 37 -6.17 3.87 -14.87
N PHE A 38 -5.72 2.69 -14.42
CA PHE A 38 -6.02 2.20 -13.08
C PHE A 38 -5.48 3.11 -11.97
N LEU A 39 -4.43 3.91 -12.23
CA LEU A 39 -3.94 4.92 -11.28
C LEU A 39 -4.92 6.07 -11.09
N ASN A 40 -5.86 6.28 -12.03
CA ASN A 40 -6.95 7.25 -11.88
C ASN A 40 -8.02 6.75 -10.90
N ASN A 41 -8.09 5.44 -10.62
CA ASN A 41 -8.90 4.87 -9.54
C ASN A 41 -8.11 4.93 -8.22
N MET A 42 -7.83 6.17 -7.79
CA MET A 42 -7.05 6.42 -6.59
C MET A 42 -7.74 5.84 -5.35
N LEU A 43 -6.95 5.17 -4.49
CA LEU A 43 -7.46 4.58 -3.26
C LEU A 43 -7.78 5.67 -2.23
N THR A 44 -8.90 5.56 -1.53
CA THR A 44 -9.22 6.55 -0.49
C THR A 44 -8.26 6.40 0.70
N PRO A 45 -7.94 7.50 1.42
CA PRO A 45 -7.10 7.44 2.62
C PRO A 45 -7.61 6.45 3.67
N GLU A 46 -8.93 6.32 3.83
CA GLU A 46 -9.56 5.43 4.79
C GLU A 46 -9.29 3.96 4.44
N PHE A 47 -9.38 3.60 3.16
CA PHE A 47 -9.06 2.25 2.68
C PHE A 47 -7.58 1.91 2.89
N VAL A 48 -6.69 2.86 2.60
CA VAL A 48 -5.25 2.69 2.84
C VAL A 48 -4.99 2.44 4.32
N ALA A 49 -5.60 3.25 5.20
CA ALA A 49 -5.43 3.12 6.64
C ALA A 49 -5.92 1.75 7.15
N SER A 50 -7.06 1.25 6.66
CA SER A 50 -7.55 -0.07 7.07
C SER A 50 -6.59 -1.19 6.67
N GLU A 51 -6.05 -1.17 5.45
CA GLU A 51 -5.11 -2.20 4.99
C GLU A 51 -3.79 -2.18 5.78
N ILE A 52 -3.31 -0.99 6.18
CA ILE A 52 -2.14 -0.85 7.06
C ILE A 52 -2.42 -1.52 8.40
N VAL A 53 -3.52 -1.16 9.06
CA VAL A 53 -3.87 -1.69 10.39
C VAL A 53 -4.03 -3.21 10.34
N GLU A 54 -4.74 -3.74 9.35
CA GLU A 54 -4.90 -5.18 9.16
C GLU A 54 -3.55 -5.88 8.95
N GLY A 55 -2.67 -5.30 8.12
CA GLY A 55 -1.34 -5.86 7.87
C GLY A 55 -0.46 -5.88 9.12
N VAL A 56 -0.51 -4.82 9.94
CA VAL A 56 0.22 -4.72 11.20
C VAL A 56 -0.30 -5.73 12.23
N LEU A 57 -1.63 -5.82 12.39
CA LEU A 57 -2.26 -6.78 13.31
C LEU A 57 -1.98 -8.24 12.90
N ALA A 58 -1.88 -8.51 11.60
CA ALA A 58 -1.50 -9.81 11.06
C ALA A 58 0.02 -10.10 11.16
N GLY A 59 0.83 -9.18 11.70
CA GLY A 59 2.27 -9.35 11.87
C GLY A 59 3.06 -9.38 10.55
N LYS A 60 2.55 -8.75 9.49
CA LYS A 60 3.21 -8.73 8.19
C LYS A 60 4.43 -7.80 8.19
N GLU A 61 5.57 -8.29 7.72
CA GLU A 61 6.78 -7.47 7.50
C GLU A 61 6.60 -6.49 6.33
N HIS A 62 5.93 -6.93 5.26
CA HIS A 62 5.68 -6.14 4.06
C HIS A 62 4.18 -6.02 3.83
N ILE A 63 3.68 -4.79 3.74
CA ILE A 63 2.27 -4.48 3.50
C ILE A 63 2.18 -3.71 2.18
N TYR A 64 1.65 -4.36 1.15
CA TYR A 64 1.42 -3.76 -0.16
C TYR A 64 0.01 -3.19 -0.23
N ILE A 65 -0.15 -1.97 -0.76
CA ILE A 65 -1.44 -1.29 -0.84
C ILE A 65 -1.65 -0.77 -2.27
N PRO A 66 -2.67 -1.24 -3.00
CA PRO A 66 -3.60 -2.30 -2.58
C PRO A 66 -2.86 -3.65 -2.50
N GLY A 67 -3.35 -4.56 -1.65
CA GLY A 67 -2.79 -5.90 -1.55
C GLY A 67 -2.72 -6.59 -2.93
N SER A 68 -1.69 -7.40 -3.18
CA SER A 68 -1.37 -7.94 -4.52
C SER A 68 -2.54 -8.64 -5.24
N ALA A 69 -3.39 -9.38 -4.51
CA ALA A 69 -4.58 -10.00 -5.08
C ALA A 69 -5.68 -8.98 -5.45
N ARG A 70 -5.86 -7.91 -4.66
CA ARG A 70 -6.75 -6.80 -5.01
C ARG A 70 -6.17 -5.95 -6.13
N PHE A 71 -4.86 -5.72 -6.16
CA PHE A 71 -4.18 -5.00 -7.22
C PHE A 71 -4.47 -5.61 -8.60
N LEU A 72 -4.42 -6.95 -8.71
CA LEU A 72 -4.78 -7.65 -9.94
C LEU A 72 -6.20 -7.29 -10.41
N ARG A 73 -7.19 -7.20 -9.51
CA ARG A 73 -8.56 -6.77 -9.85
C ARG A 73 -8.68 -5.32 -10.32
N TYR A 74 -7.72 -4.45 -10.00
CA TYR A 74 -7.72 -3.06 -10.47
C TYR A 74 -7.07 -2.90 -11.84
N ILE A 75 -6.21 -3.84 -12.26
CA ILE A 75 -5.43 -3.75 -13.50
C ILE A 75 -5.91 -4.71 -14.61
N THR A 76 -6.82 -5.64 -14.31
CA THR A 76 -7.51 -6.52 -15.28
C THR A 76 -8.95 -6.10 -15.46
#